data_AF-A0A1Y1LFG2-F1
#
_entry.id   AF-A0A1Y1LFG2-F1
#
_cell.length_a   1.000
_cell.length_b   1.000
_cell.length_c   1.000
_cell.angle_alpha   90.00
_cell.angle_beta   90.00
_cell.angle_gamma   90.00
#
_symmetry.space_group_name_H-M   'P 1'
#
loop_
_entity.id
_entity.type
_entity.pdbx_description
1 polymer ?
#
loop_
_entity_poly.entity_id
_entity_poly.type
_entity_poly.pdbx_seq_one_letter_code
_entity_poly.pdbx_strand_id
1 'polypeptide(L)'
;TIGAGDGSVTPLIDFVREDVVYDARWSPVKPSVFALVDGAGWLELWDIAVETEEPISRISPSQRQDGRTMLSKSLNKMAWEPNDGKRLATGGIDGSLTVFEVGSGLGGKE
;
A
#
# COMPACT_ATOMS: atom_id res chain seq x y z
N THR A 1 -3.39 -1.49 30.08
CA THR A 1 -2.27 -1.94 30.93
C THR A 1 -1.06 -1.11 30.57
N ILE A 2 -0.58 -0.29 31.51
CA ILE A 2 0.61 0.55 31.33
C ILE A 2 1.81 -0.38 31.50
N GLY A 3 2.51 -0.68 30.41
CA GLY A 3 3.69 -1.52 30.43
C GLY A 3 4.89 -0.74 30.95
N ALA A 4 5.33 -1.05 32.16
CA ALA A 4 6.69 -0.77 32.59
C ALA A 4 7.63 -1.66 31.75
N GLY A 5 8.40 -1.07 30.86
CA GLY A 5 9.40 -1.72 30.02
C GLY A 5 10.49 -0.71 29.70
N ASP A 6 11.71 -1.20 29.48
CA ASP A 6 12.97 -0.51 29.15
C ASP A 6 12.95 0.48 27.96
N GLY A 7 11.77 0.95 27.53
CA GLY A 7 11.58 1.79 26.35
C GLY A 7 11.65 1.00 25.03
N SER A 8 11.84 -0.32 25.06
CA SER A 8 11.76 -1.13 23.85
C SER A 8 10.29 -1.29 23.42
N VAL A 9 10.00 -0.83 22.20
CA VAL A 9 8.72 -1.07 21.54
C VAL A 9 8.96 -2.20 20.55
N THR A 10 8.40 -3.37 20.82
CA THR A 10 8.43 -4.50 19.90
C THR A 10 7.29 -4.36 18.88
N PRO A 11 7.52 -4.70 17.59
CA PRO A 11 6.44 -4.72 16.61
C PRO A 11 5.35 -5.71 17.04
N LEU A 12 4.08 -5.36 16.78
CA LEU A 12 2.95 -6.27 17.02
C LEU A 12 2.84 -7.31 15.92
N ILE A 13 3.11 -6.91 14.67
CA ILE A 13 3.03 -7.73 13.47
C ILE A 13 4.10 -7.23 12.50
N ASP A 14 4.78 -8.16 11.83
CA ASP A 14 5.76 -7.87 10.78
C ASP A 14 5.22 -8.34 9.42
N PHE A 15 5.23 -7.45 8.43
CA PHE A 15 4.85 -7.76 7.06
C PHE A 15 6.10 -7.76 6.17
N VAL A 16 6.66 -8.94 5.90
CA VAL A 16 7.90 -9.08 5.13
C VAL A 16 7.60 -9.01 3.64
N ARG A 17 8.26 -8.12 2.89
CA ARG A 17 8.18 -8.01 1.41
C ARG A 17 9.53 -8.29 0.77
N GLU A 18 9.50 -8.75 -0.49
CA GLU A 18 10.70 -9.08 -1.28
C GLU A 18 11.47 -7.81 -1.69
N ASP A 19 10.74 -6.77 -2.09
CA ASP A 19 11.28 -5.49 -2.52
C ASP A 19 11.11 -4.42 -1.43
N VAL A 20 11.95 -3.38 -1.52
CA VAL A 20 11.95 -2.27 -0.56
C VAL A 20 10.63 -1.50 -0.67
N VAL A 21 9.93 -1.37 0.46
CA VAL A 21 8.73 -0.55 0.58
C VAL A 21 9.12 0.93 0.63
N TYR A 22 8.56 1.73 -0.28
CA TYR A 22 8.87 3.15 -0.42
C TYR A 22 7.82 4.07 0.22
N ASP A 23 6.58 3.61 0.32
CA ASP A 23 5.53 4.31 1.04
C ASP A 23 4.45 3.33 1.50
N ALA A 24 3.89 3.58 2.69
CA ALA A 24 2.74 2.85 3.22
C ALA A 24 1.80 3.81 3.94
N ARG A 25 0.48 3.63 3.75
CA ARG A 25 -0.55 4.49 4.32
C ARG A 25 -1.79 3.69 4.71
N TRP A 26 -2.26 3.92 5.94
CA TRP A 26 -3.58 3.49 6.38
C TRP A 26 -4.68 4.22 5.60
N SER A 27 -5.79 3.51 5.36
CA SER A 27 -7.02 4.12 4.88
C SER A 27 -7.52 5.16 5.89
N PRO A 28 -7.97 6.33 5.44
CA PRO A 28 -8.52 7.36 6.33
C PRO A 28 -9.91 7.01 6.87
N VAL A 29 -10.57 6.00 6.31
CA VAL A 29 -11.98 5.66 6.61
C VAL A 29 -12.18 4.21 7.06
N LYS A 30 -11.20 3.31 6.86
CA LYS A 30 -11.26 1.90 7.25
C LYS A 30 -10.02 1.52 8.09
N PRO A 31 -10.12 1.41 9.43
CA PRO A 31 -8.96 1.24 10.31
C PRO A 31 -8.14 -0.04 10.11
N SER A 32 -8.72 -1.09 9.54
CA SER A 32 -8.02 -2.35 9.23
C SER A 32 -7.35 -2.35 7.86
N VAL A 33 -7.60 -1.33 7.04
CA VAL A 33 -7.12 -1.28 5.65
C VAL A 33 -5.91 -0.38 5.54
N PHE A 34 -4.86 -0.86 4.90
CA PHE A 34 -3.73 -0.04 4.48
C PHE A 34 -3.25 -0.44 3.09
N ALA A 35 -2.46 0.42 2.48
CA ALA A 35 -1.79 0.12 1.22
C ALA A 35 -0.29 0.42 1.33
N LEU A 36 0.51 -0.27 0.51
CA LEU A 36 1.93 0.02 0.33
C LEU A 36 2.34 0.04 -1.15
N VAL A 37 3.43 0.73 -1.46
CA VAL A 37 4.10 0.71 -2.76
C VAL A 37 5.58 0.40 -2.62
N ASP A 38 6.14 -0.31 -3.60
CA ASP A 38 7.51 -0.83 -3.54
C ASP A 38 8.39 -0.50 -4.77
N GLY A 39 9.68 -0.83 -4.61
CA GLY A 39 10.70 -0.71 -5.63
C GLY A 39 10.45 -1.53 -6.91
N ALA A 40 9.65 -2.60 -6.84
CA ALA A 40 9.31 -3.42 -8.00
C ALA A 40 8.12 -2.87 -8.81
N GLY A 41 7.44 -1.83 -8.30
CA GLY A 41 6.32 -1.19 -8.97
C GLY A 41 4.96 -1.73 -8.56
N TRP A 42 4.89 -2.44 -7.44
CA TRP A 42 3.63 -2.94 -6.92
C TRP A 42 2.95 -1.91 -6.04
N LEU A 43 1.64 -1.82 -6.21
CA LEU A 43 0.69 -1.34 -5.23
C LEU A 43 0.04 -2.56 -4.59
N GLU A 44 0.14 -2.69 -3.28
CA GLU A 44 -0.55 -3.72 -2.51
C GLU A 44 -1.61 -3.08 -1.60
N LEU A 45 -2.77 -3.73 -1.50
CA LEU A 45 -3.88 -3.34 -0.64
C LEU A 45 -4.17 -4.47 0.35
N TRP A 46 -4.22 -4.13 1.63
CA TRP A 46 -4.31 -5.05 2.75
C TRP A 46 -5.54 -4.75 3.58
N ASP A 47 -6.16 -5.80 4.13
CA ASP A 47 -7.15 -5.70 5.20
C ASP A 47 -6.78 -6.69 6.31
N ILE A 48 -6.13 -6.18 7.35
CA ILE A 48 -5.55 -7.01 8.42
C ILE A 48 -6.61 -7.71 9.29
N ALA A 49 -7.89 -7.33 9.15
CA ALA A 49 -8.98 -8.02 9.82
C ALA A 49 -9.42 -9.28 9.06
N VAL A 50 -9.03 -9.41 7.79
CA VAL A 50 -9.44 -10.50 6.89
C VAL A 50 -8.27 -11.45 6.64
N GLU A 51 -7.10 -10.92 6.27
CA GLU A 51 -5.92 -11.69 5.92
C GLU A 51 -4.65 -10.93 6.33
N THR A 52 -3.67 -11.65 6.89
CA THR A 52 -2.41 -11.07 7.40
C THR A 52 -1.17 -11.62 6.71
N GLU A 53 -1.29 -12.71 5.94
CA GLU A 53 -0.17 -13.35 5.26
C GLU A 53 0.04 -12.78 3.84
N GLU A 54 -1.05 -12.45 3.14
CA GLU A 54 -1.04 -11.98 1.76
C GLU A 54 -1.92 -10.73 1.55
N PRO A 55 -1.57 -9.86 0.59
CA PRO A 55 -2.41 -8.71 0.27
C PRO A 55 -3.73 -9.14 -0.37
N ILE A 56 -4.82 -8.45 -0.05
CA ILE A 56 -6.13 -8.63 -0.69
C ILE A 56 -6.08 -8.34 -2.18
N SER A 57 -5.23 -7.38 -2.59
CA SER A 57 -5.00 -7.07 -4.01
C SER A 57 -3.57 -6.57 -4.24
N ARG A 58 -2.99 -6.95 -5.37
CA ARG A 58 -1.65 -6.55 -5.82
C ARG A 58 -1.71 -6.14 -7.28
N ILE A 59 -1.30 -4.90 -7.58
CA ILE A 59 -1.51 -4.26 -8.89
C ILE A 59 -0.23 -3.55 -9.34
N SER A 60 0.12 -3.66 -10.61
CA SER A 60 1.16 -2.84 -11.25
C SER A 60 0.51 -1.94 -12.31
N PRO A 61 0.48 -0.60 -12.12
CA PRO A 61 -0.19 0.33 -13.04
C PRO A 61 0.43 0.36 -14.44
N SER A 62 1.75 0.21 -14.54
CA SER A 62 2.44 0.15 -15.83
C SER A 62 2.62 -1.31 -16.26
N GLN A 63 2.12 -1.64 -17.45
CA GLN A 63 2.35 -2.94 -18.08
C GLN A 63 3.85 -3.15 -18.29
N ARG A 64 4.30 -4.40 -18.17
CA ARG A 64 5.67 -4.77 -18.55
C ARG A 64 5.80 -4.69 -20.07
N GLN A 65 6.06 -3.49 -20.60
CA GLN A 65 6.52 -3.37 -21.98
C GLN A 65 7.88 -4.09 -22.10
N ASP A 66 7.90 -5.08 -22.99
CA ASP A 66 9.05 -5.93 -23.25
C ASP A 66 10.31 -5.08 -23.49
N GLY A 67 11.31 -5.28 -22.64
CA GLY A 67 12.67 -4.74 -22.83
C GLY A 67 13.06 -3.52 -22.00
N ARG A 68 12.15 -2.86 -21.26
CA ARG A 68 12.54 -1.82 -20.29
C ARG A 68 12.94 -2.46 -18.96
N THR A 69 14.14 -2.11 -18.49
CA THR A 69 14.78 -2.64 -17.27
C THR A 69 13.88 -2.53 -16.04
N MET A 70 14.07 -3.43 -15.06
CA MET A 70 13.29 -3.49 -13.80
C MET A 70 13.13 -2.13 -13.10
N LEU A 71 14.11 -1.23 -13.27
CA LEU A 71 14.12 0.12 -12.71
C LEU A 71 13.10 1.08 -13.32
N SER A 72 12.46 0.77 -14.45
CA SER A 72 11.53 1.69 -15.12
C SER A 72 10.13 1.69 -14.52
N LYS A 73 9.85 0.93 -13.46
CA LYS A 73 8.48 0.65 -12.99
C LYS A 73 8.24 0.90 -11.50
N SER A 74 9.28 1.28 -10.76
CA SER A 74 9.16 1.53 -9.32
C SER A 74 8.10 2.59 -8.99
N LEU A 75 7.28 2.29 -7.98
CA LEU A 75 6.33 3.22 -7.38
C LEU A 75 6.94 3.82 -6.10
N ASN A 76 6.87 5.14 -5.97
CA ASN A 76 7.59 5.87 -4.91
C ASN A 76 6.67 6.41 -3.82
N LYS A 77 5.45 6.81 -4.17
CA LYS A 77 4.53 7.54 -3.28
C LYS A 77 3.09 7.14 -3.54
N MET A 78 2.29 7.19 -2.49
CA MET A 78 0.84 7.01 -2.58
C MET A 78 0.06 8.03 -1.75
N ALA A 79 -1.20 8.24 -2.13
CA ALA A 79 -2.14 9.01 -1.34
C ALA A 79 -3.55 8.45 -1.46
N TRP A 80 -4.18 8.20 -0.31
CA TRP A 80 -5.61 7.96 -0.22
C TRP A 80 -6.37 9.25 -0.47
N GLU A 81 -7.55 9.13 -1.07
CA GLU A 81 -8.55 10.20 -1.01
C GLU A 81 -8.87 10.51 0.47
N PRO A 82 -8.64 11.74 0.96
CA PRO A 82 -8.68 12.01 2.41
C PRO A 82 -10.04 11.83 3.06
N ASN A 83 -11.12 12.15 2.35
CA ASN A 83 -12.45 12.25 2.95
C ASN A 83 -13.21 10.93 2.88
N ASP A 84 -13.24 10.31 1.70
CA ASP A 84 -14.10 9.15 1.47
C ASP A 84 -13.29 7.88 1.23
N GLY A 85 -11.98 7.97 0.99
CA GLY A 85 -11.11 6.80 0.77
C GLY A 85 -11.55 5.91 -0.39
N LYS A 86 -12.31 6.43 -1.37
CA LYS A 86 -12.81 5.69 -2.54
C LYS A 86 -11.80 5.67 -3.67
N ARG A 87 -10.71 6.43 -3.55
CA ARG A 87 -9.64 6.50 -4.54
C ARG A 87 -8.27 6.40 -3.89
N LEU A 88 -7.34 5.85 -4.66
CA LEU A 88 -5.93 5.79 -4.30
C LEU A 88 -5.09 6.26 -5.48
N ALA A 89 -4.21 7.23 -5.26
CA ALA A 89 -3.27 7.70 -6.27
C ALA A 89 -1.87 7.15 -5.99
N THR A 90 -1.15 6.73 -7.04
CA THR A 90 0.26 6.31 -6.96
C THR A 90 1.10 7.03 -8.01
N GLY A 91 2.36 7.34 -7.69
CA GLY A 91 3.32 7.93 -8.62
C GLY A 91 4.66 7.20 -8.59
N GLY A 92 5.27 7.04 -9.77
CA GLY A 92 6.49 6.25 -9.95
C GLY A 92 7.61 6.97 -10.73
N ILE A 93 8.69 6.23 -10.96
CA ILE A 93 9.88 6.70 -11.69
C ILE A 93 9.65 6.89 -13.19
N ASP A 94 8.59 6.29 -13.73
CA ASP A 94 8.18 6.49 -15.12
C ASP A 94 7.48 7.85 -15.37
N GLY A 95 7.32 8.67 -14.32
CA GLY A 95 6.69 9.98 -14.38
C GLY A 95 5.17 9.93 -14.52
N SER A 96 4.56 8.74 -14.40
CA SER A 96 3.11 8.57 -14.47
C SER A 96 2.48 8.65 -13.08
N LEU A 97 1.29 9.26 -13.03
CA LEU A 97 0.39 9.21 -11.89
C LEU A 97 -0.84 8.39 -12.28
N THR A 98 -1.13 7.36 -11.49
CA THR A 98 -2.30 6.50 -11.71
C THR A 98 -3.24 6.65 -10.52
N VAL A 99 -4.53 6.82 -10.82
CA VAL A 99 -5.59 6.86 -9.80
C VAL A 99 -6.46 5.62 -9.97
N PHE A 100 -6.59 4.87 -8.89
CA PHE A 100 -7.42 3.68 -8.78
C PHE A 100 -8.71 4.02 -8.04
N GLU A 101 -9.79 3.38 -8.45
CA GLU A 101 -10.99 3.26 -7.62
C GLU A 101 -10.79 2.12 -6.63
N VAL A 102 -11.19 2.35 -5.38
CA VAL A 102 -11.14 1.36 -4.31
C VAL A 102 -12.51 0.73 -4.19
N GLY A 103 -12.56 -0.61 -4.18
CA GLY A 103 -13.81 -1.34 -4.02
C GLY A 103 -14.52 -0.96 -2.72
N SER A 104 -15.86 -0.95 -2.73
CA SER A 104 -16.70 -0.50 -1.61
C SER A 104 -16.49 -1.27 -0.30
N GLY A 105 -15.93 -2.48 -0.34
CA GLY A 105 -15.53 -3.23 0.86
C GLY A 105 -14.28 -2.68 1.54
N LEU A 106 -13.38 -2.05 0.78
CA LEU A 106 -12.05 -1.60 1.24
C LEU A 106 -11.95 -0.07 1.36
N GLY A 107 -12.88 0.67 0.74
CA GLY A 107 -12.94 2.13 0.74
C GLY A 107 -14.38 2.64 0.79
N GLY A 108 -14.55 3.93 1.01
CA GLY A 108 -15.86 4.53 1.27
C GLY A 108 -16.20 4.59 2.77
N LYS A 109 -16.87 5.68 3.15
CA LYS A 109 -17.73 5.72 4.33
C LYS A 109 -19.01 4.94 3.99
N GLU A 110 -19.56 4.24 4.98
CA GLU A 110 -20.85 3.53 4.86
C GLU A 110 -21.96 4.43 4.29
#